data_AF-B7IRI9-F1
#
_entry.id   AF-B7IRI9-F1
#
_cell.length_a   1.000
_cell.length_b   1.000
_cell.length_c   1.000
_cell.angle_alpha   90.00
_cell.angle_beta   90.00
_cell.angle_gamma   90.00
#
_symmetry.space_group_name_H-M   'P 1'
#
loop_
_entity.id
_entity.type
_entity.pdbx_description
1 polymer ?
#
loop_
_entity_poly.entity_id
_entity_poly.type
_entity_poly.pdbx_seq_one_letter_code
_entity_poly.pdbx_strand_id
1 'polypeptide(L)'
;MRYEMGLYNKPFQSIQSGKKVYEVRLYDKKRQLINKGDEIVFTNLTTTEMMTVKVTEIKRYESFKSMYEQIDKKLLDCENDSLEEMLESTYKIYTKEQEKEWGTVAIRIEEIK
;
A
#
# COMPACT_ATOMS: atom_id res chain seq x y z
N MET A 1 -4.63 -17.50 -0.40
CA MET A 1 -5.89 -16.85 -0.82
C MET A 1 -5.57 -15.77 -1.85
N ARG A 2 -6.52 -15.40 -2.71
CA ARG A 2 -6.35 -14.31 -3.69
C ARG A 2 -7.35 -13.19 -3.43
N TYR A 3 -6.87 -11.95 -3.43
CA TYR A 3 -7.68 -10.75 -3.20
C TYR A 3 -7.60 -9.80 -4.39
N GLU A 4 -8.68 -9.06 -4.67
CA GLU A 4 -8.72 -8.08 -5.76
C GLU A 4 -8.79 -6.66 -5.21
N MET A 5 -8.00 -5.74 -5.76
CA MET A 5 -7.94 -4.34 -5.32
C MET A 5 -7.67 -3.38 -6.47
N GLY A 6 -8.20 -2.15 -6.39
CA GLY A 6 -7.86 -1.07 -7.29
C GLY A 6 -6.63 -0.28 -6.85
N LEU A 7 -5.84 0.19 -7.83
CA LEU A 7 -4.74 1.14 -7.65
C LEU A 7 -4.85 2.29 -8.65
N TYR A 8 -4.45 3.49 -8.22
CA TYR A 8 -4.20 4.58 -9.15
C TYR A 8 -3.00 4.28 -10.06
N ASN A 9 -2.93 4.96 -11.20
CA ASN A 9 -1.91 4.69 -12.21
C ASN A 9 -0.46 4.83 -11.68
N LYS A 10 -0.16 5.88 -10.90
CA LYS A 10 1.19 6.11 -10.34
C LYS A 10 1.68 4.94 -9.46
N PRO A 11 0.97 4.53 -8.39
CA PRO A 11 1.42 3.39 -7.58
C PRO A 11 1.41 2.07 -8.36
N PHE A 12 0.50 1.89 -9.32
CA PHE A 12 0.49 0.70 -10.18
C PHE A 12 1.80 0.57 -10.97
N GLN A 13 2.19 1.60 -11.72
CA GLN A 13 3.43 1.62 -12.48
C GLN A 13 4.68 1.51 -11.60
N SER A 14 4.62 2.08 -10.40
CA SER A 14 5.72 2.01 -9.43
C SER A 14 5.97 0.59 -8.91
N ILE A 15 4.90 -0.17 -8.65
CA ILE A 15 5.01 -1.58 -8.26
C ILE A 15 5.50 -2.42 -9.44
N GLN A 16 4.92 -2.21 -10.62
CA GLN A 16 5.29 -2.94 -11.85
C GLN A 16 6.75 -2.70 -12.26
N SER A 17 7.31 -1.53 -11.95
CA SER A 17 8.74 -1.24 -12.17
C SER A 17 9.66 -1.71 -11.04
N GLY A 18 9.11 -2.30 -9.97
CA GLY A 18 9.85 -2.79 -8.81
C GLY A 18 10.36 -1.71 -7.85
N LYS A 19 10.00 -0.44 -8.07
CA LYS A 19 10.41 0.68 -7.20
C LYS A 19 9.64 0.67 -5.88
N LYS A 20 8.32 0.43 -5.94
CA LYS A 20 7.46 0.33 -4.78
C LYS A 20 7.31 -1.12 -4.34
N VAL A 21 7.81 -1.41 -3.14
CA VAL A 21 7.83 -2.75 -2.53
C VAL A 21 6.83 -2.86 -1.39
N TYR A 22 6.45 -1.73 -0.77
CA TYR A 22 5.37 -1.67 0.22
C TYR A 22 4.16 -0.90 -0.32
N GLU A 23 3.00 -1.55 -0.26
CA GLU A 23 1.69 -0.95 -0.47
C GLU A 23 1.06 -0.59 0.88
N VAL A 24 0.60 0.65 1.04
CA VAL A 24 0.13 1.21 2.32
C VAL A 24 -1.36 1.46 2.27
N ARG A 25 -2.10 0.97 3.26
CA ARG A 25 -3.56 1.11 3.35
C ARG A 25 -4.03 1.20 4.80
N LEU A 26 -5.29 1.55 5.00
CA LEU A 26 -5.97 1.31 6.27
C LEU A 26 -6.03 -0.19 6.55
N TYR A 27 -5.96 -0.56 7.83
CA TYR A 27 -6.13 -1.94 8.27
C TYR A 27 -7.61 -2.31 8.43
N ASP A 28 -8.39 -2.01 7.39
CA ASP A 28 -9.84 -2.25 7.30
C ASP A 28 -10.19 -3.75 7.33
N LYS A 29 -11.49 -4.08 7.44
CA LYS A 29 -11.97 -5.48 7.47
C LYS A 29 -11.46 -6.32 6.29
N LYS A 30 -11.26 -5.73 5.11
CA LYS A 30 -10.77 -6.46 3.93
C LYS A 30 -9.28 -6.75 4.04
N ARG A 31 -8.48 -5.78 4.52
CA ARG A 31 -7.02 -5.94 4.69
C ARG A 31 -6.67 -6.80 5.90
N GLN A 32 -7.56 -6.89 6.89
CA GLN A 32 -7.42 -7.80 8.04
C GLN A 32 -7.39 -9.29 7.65
N LEU A 33 -7.97 -9.64 6.50
CA LEU A 33 -8.00 -11.03 6.04
C LEU A 33 -6.70 -11.46 5.33
N ILE A 34 -5.85 -10.51 4.94
CA ILE A 34 -4.66 -10.79 4.13
C ILE A 34 -3.55 -11.31 5.04
N ASN A 35 -2.91 -12.38 4.59
CA ASN A 35 -1.79 -13.01 5.28
C ASN A 35 -0.55 -13.10 4.39
N LYS A 36 0.60 -13.31 5.01
CA LYS A 36 1.83 -13.65 4.28
C LYS A 36 1.61 -14.91 3.44
N GLY A 37 2.02 -14.86 2.18
CA GLY A 37 1.84 -15.93 1.21
C GLY A 37 0.59 -15.82 0.36
N ASP A 38 -0.34 -14.92 0.69
CA ASP A 38 -1.50 -14.62 -0.16
C ASP A 38 -1.10 -13.84 -1.41
N GLU A 39 -2.01 -13.81 -2.38
CA GLU A 39 -1.87 -13.07 -3.62
C GLU A 39 -2.85 -11.89 -3.67
N ILE A 40 -2.42 -10.79 -4.29
CA ILE A 40 -3.27 -9.64 -4.57
C ILE A 40 -3.23 -9.38 -6.08
N VAL A 41 -4.39 -9.32 -6.71
CA VAL A 41 -4.56 -8.83 -8.07
C VAL A 41 -4.89 -7.34 -7.97
N PHE A 42 -3.99 -6.51 -8.46
CA PHE A 42 -4.21 -5.08 -8.59
C PHE A 42 -4.75 -4.75 -9.97
N THR A 43 -5.82 -3.98 -10.04
CA THR A 43 -6.35 -3.39 -11.28
C THR A 43 -6.03 -1.90 -11.30
N ASN A 44 -5.41 -1.43 -12.37
CA ASN A 44 -5.20 -0.02 -12.62
C ASN A 44 -6.55 0.66 -12.89
N LEU A 45 -6.92 1.61 -12.03
CA LEU A 45 -8.20 2.32 -12.12
C LEU A 45 -8.30 3.23 -13.35
N THR A 46 -7.20 3.49 -14.05
CA THR A 46 -7.16 4.32 -15.27
C THR A 46 -7.04 3.46 -16.53
N THR A 47 -6.10 2.51 -16.57
CA THR A 47 -5.81 1.73 -17.79
C THR A 47 -6.55 0.40 -17.85
N THR A 48 -7.13 -0.07 -16.74
CA THR A 48 -7.73 -1.41 -16.57
C THR A 48 -6.75 -2.58 -16.64
N GLU A 49 -5.44 -2.30 -16.77
CA GLU A 49 -4.39 -3.30 -16.68
C GLU A 49 -4.37 -3.97 -15.30
N MET A 50 -3.94 -5.22 -15.27
CA MET A 50 -3.88 -6.02 -14.05
C MET A 50 -2.47 -6.54 -13.80
N MET A 51 -2.07 -6.56 -12.54
CA MET A 51 -0.85 -7.23 -12.09
C MET A 51 -1.16 -8.10 -10.87
N THR A 52 -0.49 -9.25 -10.77
CA THR A 52 -0.60 -10.13 -9.60
C THR A 52 0.67 -10.05 -8.79
N VAL A 53 0.52 -9.84 -7.48
CA VAL A 53 1.65 -9.78 -6.55
C VAL A 53 1.46 -10.79 -5.42
N LYS A 54 2.56 -11.26 -4.85
CA LYS A 54 2.58 -12.09 -3.65
C LYS A 54 2.89 -11.24 -2.42
N VAL A 55 2.16 -11.48 -1.33
CA VAL A 55 2.41 -10.85 -0.04
C VAL A 55 3.56 -11.56 0.67
N THR A 56 4.64 -10.82 0.93
CA THR A 56 5.85 -11.37 1.55
C THR A 56 5.98 -11.01 3.03
N GLU A 57 5.35 -9.91 3.46
CA GLU A 57 5.38 -9.39 4.83
C GLU A 57 4.20 -8.46 5.10
N ILE A 58 3.74 -8.38 6.35
CA ILE A 58 2.67 -7.48 6.79
C ILE A 58 3.14 -6.76 8.05
N LYS A 59 3.09 -5.43 8.05
CA LYS A 59 3.41 -4.60 9.21
C LYS A 59 2.24 -3.71 9.55
N ARG A 60 1.89 -3.65 10.83
CA ARG A 60 0.80 -2.82 11.34
C ARG A 60 1.37 -1.63 12.11
N TYR A 61 0.69 -0.50 11.98
CA TYR A 61 1.05 0.73 12.65
C TYR A 61 -0.20 1.45 13.15
N GLU A 62 -0.05 2.24 14.21
CA GLU A 62 -1.15 3.03 14.77
C GLU A 62 -1.58 4.16 13.83
N SER A 63 -0.64 4.71 13.05
CA SER A 63 -0.90 5.80 12.10
C SER A 63 0.02 5.75 10.87
N PHE A 64 -0.40 6.36 9.77
CA PHE A 64 0.40 6.61 8.58
C PHE A 64 1.66 7.39 8.91
N LYS A 65 1.59 8.33 9.87
CA LYS A 65 2.78 9.06 10.33
C LYS A 65 3.83 8.10 10.88
N SER A 66 3.46 7.27 11.84
CA SER A 66 4.39 6.28 12.43
C SER A 66 4.90 5.27 11.40
N MET A 67 4.08 4.92 10.42
CA MET A 67 4.47 4.03 9.32
C MET A 67 5.54 4.68 8.43
N TYR A 68 5.32 5.92 7.98
CA TYR A 68 6.24 6.63 7.08
C TYR A 68 7.55 7.05 7.77
N GLU A 69 7.55 7.21 9.09
CA GLU A 69 8.77 7.43 9.87
C GLU A 69 9.63 6.15 10.01
N GLN A 70 9.03 4.96 9.92
CA GLN A 70 9.73 3.68 10.13
C GLN A 70 10.05 2.92 8.84
N ILE A 71 9.32 3.16 7.75
CA ILE A 71 9.57 2.53 6.45
C ILE A 71 10.48 3.43 5.62
N ASP A 72 11.56 2.87 5.07
CA ASP A 72 12.42 3.57 4.11
C ASP A 72 11.57 4.04 2.92
N LYS A 73 11.57 5.36 2.68
CA LYS A 73 10.83 6.02 1.61
C LYS A 73 11.15 5.46 0.22
N LYS A 74 12.36 4.94 0.02
CA LYS A 74 12.75 4.26 -1.24
C LYS A 74 11.86 3.06 -1.53
N LEU A 75 11.47 2.30 -0.50
CA LEU A 75 10.61 1.12 -0.65
C LEU A 75 9.14 1.49 -0.91
N LEU A 76 8.80 2.77 -0.80
CA LEU A 76 7.48 3.32 -1.10
C LEU A 76 7.42 4.06 -2.43
N ASP A 77 8.58 4.24 -3.10
CA ASP A 77 8.80 5.13 -4.26
C ASP A 77 8.51 6.61 -3.96
N CYS A 78 8.91 7.05 -2.77
CA CYS A 78 8.69 8.40 -2.23
C CYS A 78 9.99 9.03 -1.70
N GLU A 79 11.16 8.64 -2.22
CA GLU A 79 12.47 9.06 -1.67
C GLU A 79 12.67 10.59 -1.63
N ASN A 80 12.05 11.31 -2.57
CA ASN A 80 12.13 12.77 -2.69
C ASN A 80 10.96 13.49 -2.01
N ASP A 81 9.98 12.76 -1.48
CA ASP A 81 8.79 13.36 -0.86
C ASP A 81 9.08 13.65 0.63
N SER A 82 8.61 14.79 1.12
CA SER A 82 8.55 15.09 2.55
C SER A 82 7.51 14.23 3.27
N LEU A 83 7.65 14.10 4.60
CA LEU A 83 6.65 13.36 5.40
C LEU A 83 5.27 14.01 5.28
N GLU A 84 5.23 15.34 5.27
CA GLU A 84 4.02 16.15 5.11
C GLU A 84 3.32 15.88 3.78
N GLU A 85 4.05 15.84 2.65
CA GLU A 85 3.49 15.55 1.32
C GLU A 85 2.91 14.13 1.24
N MET A 86 3.60 13.15 1.82
CA MET A 86 3.11 11.77 1.90
C MET A 86 1.81 11.68 2.70
N LEU A 87 1.75 12.36 3.85
CA LEU A 87 0.56 12.41 4.70
C LEU A 87 -0.59 13.14 4.01
N GLU A 88 -0.33 14.29 3.39
CA GLU A 88 -1.36 15.06 2.67
C GLU A 88 -1.97 14.23 1.54
N SER A 89 -1.13 13.53 0.76
CA SER A 89 -1.59 12.63 -0.30
C SER A 89 -2.42 11.46 0.23
N THR A 90 -2.05 10.93 1.39
CA THR A 90 -2.78 9.83 2.04
C THR A 90 -4.14 10.28 2.58
N TYR A 91 -4.19 11.47 3.20
CA TYR A 91 -5.43 12.00 3.78
C TYR A 91 -6.41 12.56 2.74
N LYS A 92 -6.02 12.65 1.47
CA LYS A 92 -6.96 12.82 0.34
C LYS A 92 -7.80 11.57 0.07
N ILE A 93 -7.35 10.41 0.56
CA ILE A 93 -7.97 9.10 0.32
C ILE A 93 -8.67 8.58 1.59
N TYR A 94 -8.04 8.77 2.76
CA TYR A 94 -8.54 8.28 4.05
C TYR A 94 -8.73 9.41 5.03
N THR A 95 -9.79 9.36 5.85
CA THR A 95 -9.97 10.33 6.92
C THR A 95 -9.15 9.95 8.16
N LYS A 96 -8.83 10.93 9.01
CA LYS A 96 -8.12 10.68 10.28
C LYS A 96 -8.95 9.84 11.25
N GLU A 97 -10.27 9.93 11.18
CA GLU A 97 -11.19 9.12 11.98
C GLU A 97 -11.10 7.64 11.58
N GLN A 98 -11.01 7.36 10.27
CA GLN A 98 -10.81 6.00 9.79
C GLN A 98 -9.44 5.44 10.20
N GLU A 99 -8.39 6.26 10.11
CA GLU A 99 -7.07 5.89 10.63
C GLU A 99 -7.13 5.55 12.12
N LYS A 100 -7.81 6.38 12.92
CA LYS A 100 -7.97 6.15 14.36
C LYS A 100 -8.77 4.88 14.68
N GLU A 101 -9.79 4.57 13.88
CA GLU A 101 -10.63 3.38 14.07
C GLU A 101 -9.89 2.08 13.71
N TRP A 102 -9.18 2.08 12.58
CA TRP A 102 -8.63 0.86 11.99
C TRP A 102 -7.12 0.69 12.21
N GLY A 103 -6.41 1.79 12.41
CA GLY A 103 -4.97 1.84 12.22
C GLY A 103 -4.59 1.62 10.75
N THR A 104 -3.32 1.29 10.53
CA THR A 104 -2.75 1.23 9.18
C THR A 104 -1.92 -0.03 8.98
N VAL A 105 -1.75 -0.41 7.72
CA VAL A 105 -0.99 -1.59 7.32
C VAL A 105 -0.09 -1.29 6.14
N ALA A 106 1.16 -1.72 6.24
CA ALA A 106 2.09 -1.78 5.13
C ALA A 106 2.24 -3.24 4.71
N ILE A 107 1.88 -3.53 3.47
CA ILE A 107 1.87 -4.86 2.88
C ILE A 107 3.07 -4.92 1.93
N ARG A 108 4.06 -5.75 2.26
CA ARG A 108 5.19 -5.98 1.37
C ARG A 108 4.76 -6.92 0.27
N ILE A 109 5.02 -6.52 -0.97
CA ILE A 109 4.57 -7.21 -2.16
C ILE A 109 5.73 -7.47 -3.11
N GLU A 110 5.60 -8.54 -3.88
CA GLU A 110 6.54 -8.93 -4.93
C GLU A 110 5.73 -9.34 -6.16
N GLU A 111 5.99 -8.74 -7.31
CA GLU A 111 5.29 -9.08 -8.56
C GLU A 111 5.61 -10.52 -8.98
N ILE A 112 4.56 -11.28 -9.28
CA ILE A 112 4.69 -12.63 -9.82
C ILE A 112 4.82 -12.49 -11.33
N LYS A 113 6.02 -12.79 -11.85
CA LYS A 113 6.29 -12.83 -13.29
C LYS A 113 5.86 -14.14 -13.93
#